data_AF-A0A8F4MXQ9-F1
#
_entry.id   AF-A0A8F4MXQ9-F1
#
_cell.length_a   1.000
_cell.length_b   1.000
_cell.length_c   1.000
_cell.angle_alpha   90.00
_cell.angle_beta   90.00
_cell.angle_gamma   90.00
#
_symmetry.space_group_name_H-M   'P 1'
#
loop_
_entity.id
_entity.type
_entity.pdbx_description
1 polymer ?
#
loop_
_entity_poly.entity_id
_entity_poly.type
_entity_poly.pdbx_seq_one_letter_code
_entity_poly.pdbx_strand_id
1 'polypeptide(L)' 'RQPFGATITILALLAGKWVTIVAAWWWWSNYPYNFVMPATLLPSAVVLDIVLLLTRNWTLTAVIGAWLFAALF' A
#
# COMPACT_ATOMS: atom_id res chain seq x y z
N ARG A 1 -18.17 7.87 -7.86
CA ARG A 1 -17.03 7.07 -8.38
C ARG A 1 -15.73 7.70 -7.91
N GLN A 2 -15.35 7.49 -6.65
CA GLN A 2 -14.13 8.06 -6.09
C GLN A 2 -12.94 7.12 -6.40
N PRO A 3 -11.82 7.64 -6.92
CA PRO A 3 -10.65 6.89 -7.37
C PRO A 3 -9.63 6.68 -6.23
N PHE A 4 -10.06 6.27 -5.03
CA PHE A 4 -9.18 6.20 -3.85
C PHE A 4 -9.23 4.84 -3.16
N GLY A 5 -9.61 3.79 -3.88
CA GLY A 5 -9.82 2.46 -3.29
C GLY A 5 -8.50 1.81 -2.88
N ALA A 6 -7.49 1.87 -3.75
CA ALA A 6 -6.18 1.27 -3.49
C ALA A 6 -5.41 2.06 -2.42
N THR A 7 -5.49 3.38 -2.47
CA THR A 7 -4.84 4.26 -1.48
C THR A 7 -5.42 4.08 -0.07
N ILE A 8 -6.75 4.03 0.10
CA ILE A 8 -7.35 3.82 1.43
C ILE A 8 -6.99 2.45 2.01
N THR A 9 -7.00 1.40 1.20
CA THR A 9 -6.66 0.04 1.65
C THR A 9 -5.19 -0.08 2.08
N ILE A 10 -4.27 0.54 1.34
CA ILE A 10 -2.85 0.55 1.71
C ILE A 10 -2.59 1.41 2.94
N LEU A 11 -3.29 2.55 3.10
CA LEU A 11 -3.20 3.35 4.32
C LEU A 11 -3.68 2.58 5.56
N ALA A 12 -4.79 1.84 5.44
CA ALA A 12 -5.29 0.99 6.52
C ALA A 12 -4.30 -0.14 6.87
N LEU A 13 -3.70 -0.79 5.87
CA LEU A 13 -2.66 -1.80 6.08
C LEU A 13 -1.43 -1.20 6.77
N LEU A 14 -0.95 -0.05 6.31
CA LEU A 14 0.20 0.64 6.88
C LEU A 14 -0.06 1.01 8.34
N ALA A 15 -1.23 1.57 8.64
CA ALA A 15 -1.64 1.89 10.01
C ALA A 15 -1.65 0.64 10.90
N GLY A 16 -2.27 -0.46 10.46
CA GLY A 16 -2.29 -1.72 11.20
C GLY A 16 -0.89 -2.30 11.42
N LYS A 17 0.00 -2.17 10.43
CA LYS A 17 1.39 -2.62 10.55
C LYS A 17 2.19 -1.77 11.53
N TRP A 18 2.00 -0.46 11.54
CA TRP A 18 2.62 0.41 12.55
C TRP A 18 2.13 0.08 13.97
N VAL A 19 0.84 -0.21 14.16
CA VAL A 19 0.31 -0.63 15.46
C VAL A 19 1.00 -1.90 15.96
N THR A 20 1.15 -2.91 15.10
CA THR A 20 1.84 -4.16 15.49
C THR A 20 3.33 -3.95 15.74
N ILE A 21 4.02 -3.11 14.96
CA ILE A 21 5.42 -2.75 15.18
C ILE A 21 5.62 -2.11 16.56
N VAL A 22 4.80 -1.12 16.92
CA VAL A 22 4.95 -0.43 18.20
C VAL A 22 4.56 -1.34 19.36
N ALA A 23 3.41 -2.01 19.29
CA ALA A 23 2.85 -2.76 20.42
C ALA A 23 3.53 -4.11 20.66
N ALA A 24 3.78 -4.90 19.61
CA ALA A 24 4.31 -6.26 19.76
C ALA A 24 5.83 -6.30 19.59
N TRP A 25 6.35 -5.72 18.51
CA TRP A 25 7.76 -5.88 18.17
C TRP A 25 8.66 -5.01 19.04
N TRP A 26 8.36 -3.71 19.17
CA TRP A 26 9.15 -2.78 19.95
C TRP A 26 8.86 -2.87 21.46
N TRP A 27 7.60 -2.70 21.87
CA TRP A 27 7.24 -2.65 23.30
C TRP A 27 7.35 -4.01 24.00
N TRP A 28 6.78 -5.08 23.44
CA TRP A 28 6.78 -6.39 24.07
C TRP A 28 8.08 -7.15 23.87
N SER A 29 8.60 -7.16 22.63
CA SER A 29 9.72 -8.03 22.25
C SER A 29 11.07 -7.32 22.04
N ASN A 30 11.14 -6.00 22.26
CA ASN A 30 12.36 -5.19 22.18
C ASN A 30 13.15 -5.30 20.85
N TYR A 31 12.45 -5.52 19.73
CA TYR A 31 13.08 -5.50 18.42
C TYR A 31 13.36 -4.06 17.95
N PRO A 32 14.52 -3.80 17.31
CA PRO A 32 14.84 -2.49 16.75
C PRO A 32 13.94 -2.16 15.54
N TYR A 33 13.46 -0.92 15.47
CA TYR A 33 12.53 -0.45 14.42
C TYR A 33 13.04 -0.68 12.99
N ASN A 34 14.35 -0.48 12.75
CA ASN A 34 14.95 -0.65 11.42
C ASN A 34 14.82 -2.09 10.88
N PHE A 35 14.68 -3.09 11.76
CA PHE A 35 14.54 -4.48 11.36
C PHE A 35 13.10 -4.86 10.98
N VAL A 36 12.11 -4.20 11.57
CA VAL A 36 10.67 -4.51 11.40
C VAL A 36 9.93 -3.46 10.58
N MET A 37 10.65 -2.54 9.93
CA MET A 37 10.08 -1.41 9.20
C MET A 37 9.14 -1.90 8.07
N PRO A 38 7.96 -1.27 7.89
CA PRO A 38 7.02 -1.71 6.87
C PRO A 38 7.49 -1.29 5.48
N ALA A 39 7.08 -2.05 4.46
CA ALA A 39 7.34 -1.72 3.06
C ALA A 39 6.51 -0.50 2.61
N THR A 40 7.07 0.29 1.68
CA THR A 40 6.49 1.56 1.22
C THR A 40 5.57 1.36 0.02
N LEU A 41 4.34 0.90 0.26
CA LEU A 41 3.34 0.61 -0.78
C LEU A 41 2.54 1.83 -1.27
N LEU A 42 2.78 3.02 -0.71
CA LEU A 42 2.01 4.23 -1.00
C LEU A 42 2.08 4.68 -2.48
N PRO A 43 3.27 4.74 -3.11
CA PRO A 43 3.39 5.15 -4.52
C PRO A 43 2.67 4.20 -5.48
N SER A 44 2.75 2.88 -5.24
CA SER A 44 2.11 1.88 -6.09
C SER A 44 0.57 1.95 -5.99
N ALA A 45 0.02 2.19 -4.80
CA ALA A 45 -1.41 2.44 -4.59
C ALA A 45 -1.92 3.64 -5.40
N VAL A 46 -1.19 4.76 -5.34
CA VAL A 46 -1.58 6.00 -6.02
C VAL A 46 -1.62 5.81 -7.52
N VAL A 47 -0.62 5.12 -8.10
CA VAL A 47 -0.60 4.85 -9.55
C VAL A 47 -1.73 3.94 -9.97
N LEU A 48 -2.06 2.91 -9.19
CA LEU A 48 -3.20 2.02 -9.49
C LEU A 48 -4.53 2.79 -9.53
N ASP A 49 -4.75 3.68 -8.56
CA ASP A 49 -5.92 4.54 -8.49
C ASP A 49 -5.98 5.55 -9.66
N ILE A 50 -4.83 6.12 -10.07
CA ILE A 50 -4.73 7.02 -11.24
C ILE A 50 -5.04 6.28 -12.54
N VAL A 51 -4.52 5.07 -12.73
CA VAL A 51 -4.79 4.26 -13.94
C VAL A 51 -6.29 3.95 -14.06
N LEU A 52 -6.95 3.60 -12.95
CA LEU A 52 -8.39 3.37 -12.91
C LEU A 52 -9.18 4.65 -13.20
N LEU A 53 -8.73 5.79 -12.68
CA LEU A 53 -9.36 7.09 -12.94
C LEU A 53 -9.28 7.50 -14.42
N LEU A 54 -8.12 7.33 -15.04
CA LEU A 54 -7.87 7.75 -16.43
C LEU A 54 -8.56 6.81 -17.43
N THR A 55 -8.42 5.50 -17.25
CA THR A 55 -8.96 4.51 -18.20
C THR A 55 -10.44 4.23 -17.98
N ARG A 56 -10.95 4.44 -16.75
CA ARG A 56 -12.31 4.08 -16.31
C ARG A 56 -12.71 2.64 -16.66
N ASN A 57 -11.71 1.77 -16.82
CA ASN A 57 -11.90 0.39 -17.26
C ASN A 57 -11.09 -0.55 -16.36
N TRP A 58 -11.80 -1.50 -15.76
CA TRP A 58 -11.23 -2.50 -14.86
C TRP A 58 -10.25 -3.44 -15.56
N THR A 59 -10.49 -3.82 -16.83
CA THR A 59 -9.59 -4.75 -17.54
C THR A 59 -8.25 -4.11 -17.85
N LEU A 60 -8.25 -2.85 -18.29
CA LEU A 60 -7.01 -2.08 -18.52
C LEU A 60 -6.26 -1.82 -17.20
N THR A 61 -6.98 -1.56 -16.11
CA THR A 61 -6.37 -1.38 -14.79
C THR A 61 -5.75 -2.69 -14.29
N ALA A 62 -6.40 -3.83 -14.52
CA ALA A 62 -5.87 -5.13 -14.13
C ALA A 62 -4.60 -5.51 -14.90
N VAL A 63 -4.51 -5.12 -16.18
CA VAL A 63 -3.29 -5.34 -16.97
C VAL A 63 -2.24 -4.29 -16.60
N ILE A 64 -2.43 -3.04 -17.02
CA ILE A 64 -1.41 -2.00 -16.92
C ILE A 64 -1.15 -1.61 -15.46
N GLY A 65 -2.21 -1.44 -14.68
CA GLY A 65 -2.11 -1.03 -13.29
C GLY A 65 -1.40 -2.06 -12.41
N ALA A 66 -1.63 -3.37 -12.62
CA ALA A 66 -0.91 -4.40 -11.86
C ALA A 66 0.59 -4.46 -12.20
N TRP A 67 0.96 -4.32 -13.48
CA TRP A 67 2.36 -4.23 -13.90
C TRP A 67 3.05 -3.00 -13.30
N LEU A 68 2.41 -1.84 -13.35
CA LEU A 68 2.93 -0.60 -12.74
C LEU A 68 3.01 -0.71 -11.22
N PHE A 69 2.03 -1.35 -10.59
CA PHE A 69 2.03 -1.57 -9.15
C PHE A 69 3.24 -2.40 -8.71
N ALA A 70 3.54 -3.49 -9.43
CA ALA A 70 4.69 -4.35 -9.14
C ALA A 70 6.03 -3.66 -9.42
N ALA A 71 6.11 -2.83 -10.47
CA ALA A 71 7.33 -2.10 -10.80
C ALA A 71 7.68 -0.98 -9.79
N LEU A 72 6.70 -0.47 -9.05
CA LEU A 72 6.85 0.61 -8.07
C LEU A 72 6.98 0.13 -6.62
N PHE A 73 6.92 -1.19 -6.40
CA PHE A 73 7.09 -1.81 -5.09
C PHE A 73 8.57 -2.04 -4.78
#